data_AF-A0A968NN07-F1
#
_entry.id   AF-A0A968NN07-F1
#
_cell.length_a   1.000
_cell.length_b   1.000
_cell.length_c   1.000
_cell.angle_alpha   90.00
_cell.angle_beta   90.00
_cell.angle_gamma   90.00
#
_symmetry.space_group_name_H-M   'P 1'
#
loop_
_entity.id
_entity.type
_entity.pdbx_description
1 polymer ?
#
loop_
_entity_poly.entity_id
_entity_poly.type
_entity_poly.pdbx_seq_one_letter_code
_entity_poly.pdbx_strand_id
1 'polypeptide(L)'
;MTDRRRSDEYKQVSGYVPQELARAFKSICAGEGMSQSDALEEMLYEWVAKKTGSTSLACDQDTPRTFADLVRVNMTKLKRCGVRNLQALAKGEVLPTPGDFAIVISNLGIDEAEQKTIWEETFKISVEREFLSVKIYKDSGGLEQGECEYS
;
A
#
# COMPACT_ATOMS: atom_id res chain seq x y z
N MET A 1 -1.52 19.26 3.37
CA MET A 1 -0.99 19.37 2.00
C MET A 1 0.48 19.01 2.08
N THR A 2 0.89 17.87 1.53
CA THR A 2 2.29 17.43 1.56
C THR A 2 3.09 18.25 0.57
N ASP A 3 4.21 18.83 0.99
CA ASP A 3 5.11 19.53 0.09
C ASP A 3 5.82 18.51 -0.81
N ARG A 4 5.29 18.31 -2.03
CA ARG A 4 5.84 17.37 -3.02
C ARG A 4 7.28 17.70 -3.42
N ARG A 5 7.80 18.90 -3.14
CA ARG A 5 9.20 19.28 -3.44
C ARG A 5 10.21 18.72 -2.43
N ARG A 6 9.73 18.36 -1.24
CA ARG A 6 10.56 17.93 -0.10
C ARG A 6 10.29 16.48 0.30
N SER A 7 9.46 15.77 -0.46
CA SER A 7 9.18 14.36 -0.24
C SER A 7 10.09 13.51 -1.11
N ASP A 8 10.67 12.47 -0.51
CA ASP A 8 11.51 11.48 -1.20
C ASP A 8 10.70 10.63 -2.20
N GLU A 9 9.37 10.63 -2.09
CA GLU A 9 8.45 9.91 -2.97
C GLU A 9 8.25 10.60 -4.32
N TYR A 10 8.65 11.87 -4.47
CA TYR A 10 8.40 12.65 -5.68
C TYR A 10 9.71 13.08 -6.33
N LYS A 11 9.80 12.87 -7.65
CA LYS A 11 10.89 13.37 -8.48
C LYS A 11 10.37 14.33 -9.54
N GLN A 12 11.02 15.48 -9.67
CA GLN A 12 10.69 16.43 -10.73
C GLN A 12 11.17 15.90 -12.08
N VAL A 13 10.25 15.80 -13.03
CA VAL A 13 10.53 15.58 -14.46
C VAL A 13 10.30 16.91 -15.18
N SER A 14 11.26 17.34 -16.00
CA SER A 14 11.20 18.62 -16.72
C SER A 14 11.53 18.44 -18.21
N GLY A 15 10.91 19.27 -19.06
CA GLY A 15 11.10 19.27 -20.50
C GLY A 15 10.46 20.50 -21.14
N TYR A 16 10.89 20.81 -22.37
CA TYR A 16 10.29 21.90 -23.15
C TYR A 16 9.14 21.37 -24.01
N VAL A 17 8.07 22.16 -24.09
CA VAL A 17 6.92 21.89 -24.97
C VAL A 17 6.69 23.09 -25.88
N PRO A 18 6.15 22.90 -27.09
CA PRO A 18 5.75 24.00 -27.96
C PRO A 18 4.80 24.97 -27.27
N GLN A 19 4.96 26.28 -27.53
CA GLN A 19 4.21 27.33 -26.85
C GLN A 19 2.69 27.18 -27.02
N GLU A 20 2.24 26.90 -28.24
CA GLU A 20 0.82 26.71 -28.53
C GLU A 20 0.23 25.52 -27.78
N LEU A 21 0.99 24.42 -27.69
CA LEU A 21 0.58 23.23 -26.94
C LEU A 21 0.45 23.53 -25.44
N ALA A 22 1.41 24.27 -24.88
CA ALA A 22 1.35 24.67 -23.47
C ALA A 22 0.15 25.56 -23.16
N ARG A 23 -0.22 26.47 -24.08
CA ARG A 23 -1.40 27.33 -23.94
C ARG A 23 -2.69 26.52 -23.98
N ALA A 24 -2.82 25.63 -24.96
CA ALA A 24 -3.98 24.77 -25.11
C ALA A 24 -4.17 23.87 -23.88
N PHE A 25 -3.11 23.20 -23.43
CA PHE A 25 -3.13 22.35 -22.24
C PHE A 25 -3.62 23.10 -20.99
N LYS A 26 -3.08 24.30 -20.73
CA LYS A 26 -3.51 25.12 -19.59
C LYS A 26 -4.96 25.56 -19.68
N SER A 27 -5.42 25.90 -20.89
CA SER A 27 -6.81 26.28 -21.12
C SER A 27 -7.78 25.13 -20.83
N ILE A 28 -7.42 23.91 -21.25
CA ILE A 28 -8.22 22.71 -20.97
C ILE A 28 -8.25 22.45 -19.46
N CYS A 29 -7.09 22.46 -18.80
CA CYS A 29 -7.02 22.22 -17.36
C CYS A 29 -7.90 23.22 -16.58
N ALA A 30 -7.87 24.49 -16.97
CA ALA A 30 -8.69 25.52 -16.36
C ALA A 30 -10.18 25.33 -16.63
N GLY A 31 -10.56 24.92 -17.84
CA GLY A 31 -11.93 24.63 -18.22
C GLY A 31 -12.53 23.43 -17.46
N GLU A 32 -11.69 22.43 -17.16
CA GLU A 32 -12.09 21.21 -16.45
C GLU A 32 -11.91 21.30 -14.92
N GLY A 33 -11.36 22.40 -14.42
CA GLY A 33 -11.11 22.58 -12.98
C GLY A 33 -10.03 21.64 -12.41
N MET A 34 -9.18 21.08 -13.26
CA MET A 34 -8.10 20.17 -12.88
C MET A 34 -6.77 20.93 -12.70
N SER A 35 -5.89 20.42 -11.82
CA SER A 35 -4.55 21.00 -11.70
C SER A 35 -3.64 20.48 -12.82
N GLN A 36 -2.74 21.34 -13.30
CA GLN A 36 -1.75 20.94 -14.31
C GLN A 36 -0.87 19.77 -13.85
N SER A 37 -0.59 19.69 -12.54
CA SER A 37 0.19 18.60 -11.96
C SER A 37 -0.56 17.28 -12.03
N ASP A 38 -1.85 17.28 -11.67
CA ASP A 38 -2.67 16.06 -11.69
C ASP A 38 -2.87 15.56 -13.13
N ALA A 39 -3.09 16.49 -14.07
CA ALA A 39 -3.17 16.17 -15.50
C ALA A 39 -1.87 15.53 -16.02
N LEU A 40 -0.70 16.07 -15.65
CA LEU A 40 0.59 15.51 -16.04
C LEU A 40 0.83 14.15 -15.39
N GLU A 41 0.42 13.98 -14.15
CA GLU A 41 0.53 12.71 -13.41
C GLU A 41 -0.29 11.60 -14.08
N GLU A 42 -1.54 11.88 -14.45
CA GLU A 42 -2.39 10.96 -15.22
C GLU A 42 -1.78 10.59 -16.58
N MET A 43 -1.30 11.59 -17.34
CA MET A 43 -0.65 11.35 -18.63
C MET A 43 0.63 10.51 -18.50
N LEU A 44 1.41 10.71 -17.44
CA LEU A 44 2.60 9.91 -17.17
C LEU A 44 2.22 8.47 -16.86
N TYR A 45 1.21 8.23 -16.02
CA TYR A 45 0.71 6.87 -15.76
C TYR A 45 0.28 6.16 -17.04
N GLU A 46 -0.53 6.82 -17.86
CA GLU A 46 -1.01 6.25 -19.12
C GLU A 46 0.15 5.95 -20.08
N TRP A 47 1.12 6.88 -20.18
CA TRP A 47 2.26 6.71 -21.06
C TRP A 47 3.13 5.53 -20.67
N VAL A 48 3.45 5.39 -19.37
CA VAL A 48 4.30 4.28 -18.95
C VAL A 48 3.55 2.94 -19.05
N ALA A 49 2.25 2.88 -18.71
CA ALA A 49 1.42 1.69 -18.91
C ALA A 49 1.43 1.21 -20.37
N LYS A 50 1.32 2.15 -21.34
CA LYS A 50 1.41 1.82 -22.78
C LYS A 50 2.78 1.28 -23.18
N LYS A 51 3.86 1.69 -22.51
CA LYS A 51 5.24 1.36 -22.88
C LYS A 51 5.79 0.10 -22.24
N THR A 52 5.34 -0.22 -21.04
CA THR A 52 5.81 -1.42 -20.34
C THR A 52 5.05 -2.67 -20.79
N GLY A 53 3.99 -2.55 -21.59
CA GLY A 53 3.10 -3.67 -21.91
C GLY A 53 2.40 -4.23 -20.66
N SER A 54 2.58 -3.52 -19.53
CA SER A 54 2.19 -3.92 -18.21
C SER A 54 1.08 -2.99 -17.78
N THR A 55 -0.12 -3.55 -17.67
CA THR A 55 -1.11 -3.12 -16.69
C THR A 55 -0.52 -3.27 -15.28
N SER A 56 0.51 -2.50 -14.92
CA SER A 56 1.16 -2.55 -13.60
C SER A 56 2.04 -1.33 -13.33
N LEU A 57 1.54 -0.15 -13.69
CA LEU A 57 1.88 1.08 -12.98
C LEU A 57 0.62 1.80 -12.52
N ALA A 58 -0.47 1.05 -12.35
CA ALA A 58 -1.36 1.42 -11.26
C ALA A 58 -0.50 1.43 -9.99
N CYS A 59 -0.71 2.46 -9.17
CA CYS A 59 -0.47 2.40 -7.74
C CYS A 59 -0.58 0.94 -7.23
N ASP A 60 0.34 0.48 -6.38
CA ASP A 60 0.33 -0.83 -5.69
C ASP A 60 -0.97 -1.04 -4.85
N GLN A 61 -2.17 -1.01 -5.45
CA GLN A 61 -3.44 -0.93 -4.72
C GLN A 61 -4.61 -1.75 -5.32
N ASP A 62 -4.47 -2.41 -6.47
CA ASP A 62 -5.62 -3.16 -7.05
C ASP A 62 -5.43 -4.69 -7.20
N THR A 63 -4.31 -5.26 -6.75
CA THR A 63 -4.30 -6.69 -6.39
C THR A 63 -4.32 -6.78 -4.86
N PRO A 64 -5.38 -7.34 -4.24
CA PRO A 64 -5.42 -7.50 -2.80
C PRO A 64 -4.36 -8.53 -2.39
N ARG A 65 -3.16 -8.04 -2.04
CA ARG A 65 -2.04 -8.84 -1.56
C ARG A 65 -2.31 -9.35 -0.15
N THR A 66 -2.91 -8.51 0.69
CA THR A 66 -3.24 -8.86 2.07
C THR A 66 -4.72 -9.12 2.28
N PHE A 67 -5.04 -9.84 3.35
CA PHE A 67 -6.43 -10.03 3.75
C PHE A 67 -7.17 -8.71 4.02
N ALA A 68 -6.47 -7.70 4.54
CA ALA A 68 -7.07 -6.38 4.76
C ALA A 68 -7.47 -5.70 3.45
N ASP A 69 -6.61 -5.79 2.43
CA ASP A 69 -6.89 -5.24 1.09
C ASP A 69 -8.05 -6.00 0.44
N LEU A 70 -8.08 -7.32 0.58
CA LEU A 70 -9.15 -8.17 0.08
C LEU A 70 -10.51 -7.79 0.67
N VAL A 71 -10.56 -7.58 1.99
CA VAL A 71 -11.77 -7.15 2.70
C VAL A 71 -12.16 -5.72 2.31
N ARG A 72 -11.19 -4.81 2.16
CA ARG A 72 -11.41 -3.41 1.75
C ARG A 72 -12.06 -3.34 0.37
N VAL A 73 -11.51 -4.04 -0.63
CA VAL A 73 -12.01 -4.06 -2.01
C VAL A 73 -13.40 -4.71 -2.09
N ASN A 74 -13.66 -5.74 -1.28
CA ASN A 74 -14.92 -6.50 -1.34
C ASN A 74 -15.93 -6.16 -0.23
N MET A 75 -15.77 -5.01 0.45
CA MET A 75 -16.61 -4.61 1.59
C MET A 75 -18.11 -4.67 1.28
N THR A 76 -18.54 -4.31 0.08
CA THR A 76 -19.97 -4.28 -0.30
C THR A 76 -20.59 -5.68 -0.36
N LYS A 77 -19.81 -6.69 -0.77
CA LYS A 77 -20.23 -8.10 -0.80
C LYS A 77 -20.20 -8.72 0.60
N LEU A 78 -19.18 -8.35 1.40
CA LEU A 78 -18.95 -8.93 2.72
C LEU A 78 -19.83 -8.31 3.83
N LYS A 79 -20.45 -7.14 3.62
CA LYS A 79 -21.40 -6.56 4.59
C LYS A 79 -22.55 -7.50 5.00
N ARG A 80 -22.83 -8.54 4.21
CA ARG A 80 -23.89 -9.52 4.46
C ARG A 80 -23.39 -10.87 4.99
N CYS A 81 -22.07 -11.08 5.08
CA CYS A 81 -21.49 -12.40 5.43
C CYS A 81 -21.33 -12.66 6.94
N GLY A 82 -21.85 -11.77 7.80
CA GLY A 82 -21.95 -12.02 9.24
C GLY A 82 -20.67 -11.82 10.07
N VAL A 83 -19.57 -11.38 9.46
CA VAL A 83 -18.31 -11.06 10.16
C VAL A 83 -18.48 -9.76 10.94
N ARG A 84 -18.35 -9.83 12.27
CA ARG A 84 -18.62 -8.69 13.18
C ARG A 84 -17.55 -7.60 13.10
N ASN A 85 -16.30 -7.96 12.81
CA ASN A 85 -15.14 -7.06 12.87
C ASN A 85 -14.64 -6.62 11.49
N LEU A 86 -15.51 -6.63 10.49
CA LEU A 86 -15.15 -6.43 9.08
C LEU A 86 -14.44 -5.09 8.81
N GLN A 87 -14.81 -4.03 9.53
CA GLN A 87 -14.16 -2.73 9.44
C GLN A 87 -12.75 -2.71 10.04
N ALA A 88 -12.53 -3.40 11.18
CA ALA A 88 -11.22 -3.49 11.80
C ALA A 88 -10.26 -4.35 10.96
N LEU A 89 -10.78 -5.40 10.32
CA LEU A 89 -10.05 -6.24 9.37
C LEU A 89 -9.66 -5.46 8.12
N ALA A 90 -10.57 -4.66 7.54
CA ALA A 90 -10.28 -3.83 6.36
C ALA A 90 -9.20 -2.77 6.60
N LYS A 91 -9.06 -2.30 7.85
CA LYS A 91 -8.03 -1.34 8.26
C LYS A 91 -6.71 -1.99 8.67
N GLY A 92 -6.66 -3.32 8.78
CA GLY A 92 -5.49 -4.05 9.27
C GLY A 92 -5.15 -3.78 10.74
N GLU A 93 -6.15 -3.38 11.54
CA GLU A 93 -5.99 -3.12 12.99
C GLU A 93 -6.02 -4.42 13.80
N VAL A 94 -6.70 -5.45 13.29
CA VAL A 94 -6.91 -6.75 13.95
C VAL A 94 -6.54 -7.86 12.97
N LEU A 95 -5.86 -8.89 13.47
CA LEU A 95 -5.56 -10.09 12.68
C LEU A 95 -6.82 -10.92 12.43
N PRO A 96 -6.97 -11.52 11.24
CA PRO A 96 -8.11 -12.37 10.97
C PRO A 96 -8.09 -13.63 11.84
N THR A 97 -9.21 -13.90 12.50
CA THR A 97 -9.45 -15.22 13.11
C THR A 97 -9.56 -16.26 11.99
N PRO A 98 -9.11 -17.51 12.18
CA PRO A 98 -9.29 -18.57 11.18
C PRO A 98 -10.75 -18.72 10.68
N GLY A 99 -11.73 -18.48 11.56
CA GLY A 99 -13.16 -18.47 11.21
C GLY A 99 -13.57 -17.28 10.32
N ASP A 100 -13.10 -16.07 10.61
CA ASP A 100 -13.40 -14.88 9.79
C ASP A 100 -12.78 -15.01 8.39
N PHE A 101 -11.57 -15.55 8.33
CA PHE A 101 -10.87 -15.82 7.07
C PHE A 101 -11.62 -16.83 6.20
N ALA A 102 -12.03 -17.96 6.77
CA ALA A 102 -12.78 -18.98 6.04
C ALA A 102 -14.10 -18.44 5.45
N ILE A 103 -14.82 -17.61 6.21
CA ILE A 103 -16.08 -17.00 5.76
C ILE A 103 -15.82 -16.05 4.58
N VAL A 104 -14.79 -15.21 4.67
CA VAL A 104 -14.46 -14.23 3.61
C VAL A 104 -13.99 -14.93 2.34
N ILE A 105 -13.05 -15.88 2.44
CA ILE A 105 -12.53 -16.64 1.30
C ILE A 105 -13.66 -17.42 0.61
N SER A 106 -14.52 -18.10 1.38
CA SER A 106 -15.64 -18.86 0.84
C SER A 106 -16.66 -17.97 0.12
N ASN A 107 -16.95 -16.78 0.63
CA ASN A 107 -17.87 -15.83 -0.03
C ASN A 107 -17.29 -15.21 -1.30
N LEU A 108 -15.97 -15.12 -1.39
CA LEU A 108 -15.29 -14.54 -2.55
C LEU A 108 -14.94 -15.58 -3.62
N GLY A 109 -15.08 -16.87 -3.32
CA GLY A 109 -14.80 -17.96 -4.26
C GLY A 109 -13.33 -18.02 -4.67
N ILE A 110 -12.43 -17.71 -3.73
CA ILE A 110 -10.98 -17.68 -3.95
C ILE A 110 -10.41 -19.10 -3.94
N ASP A 111 -9.48 -19.38 -4.84
CA ASP A 111 -8.86 -20.70 -4.99
C ASP A 111 -7.85 -21.02 -3.87
N GLU A 112 -7.60 -22.30 -3.60
CA GLU A 112 -6.75 -22.74 -2.49
C GLU A 112 -5.30 -22.25 -2.62
N ALA A 113 -4.80 -22.08 -3.84
CA ALA A 113 -3.46 -21.54 -4.09
C ALA A 113 -3.35 -20.07 -3.64
N GLU A 114 -4.35 -19.25 -4.00
CA GLU A 114 -4.41 -17.84 -3.61
C GLU A 114 -4.67 -17.67 -2.12
N GLN A 115 -5.45 -18.56 -1.52
CA GLN A 115 -5.71 -18.58 -0.08
C GLN A 115 -4.41 -18.68 0.74
N LYS A 116 -3.50 -19.58 0.35
CA LYS A 116 -2.22 -19.78 1.04
C LYS A 116 -1.33 -18.54 0.92
N THR A 117 -1.25 -17.96 -0.27
CA THR A 117 -0.47 -16.74 -0.50
C THR A 117 -0.99 -15.57 0.33
N ILE A 118 -2.30 -15.32 0.34
CA ILE A 118 -2.92 -14.23 1.11
C ILE A 118 -2.69 -14.43 2.61
N TRP A 119 -2.79 -15.67 3.10
CA TRP A 119 -2.53 -15.99 4.50
C TRP A 119 -1.06 -15.73 4.86
N GLU A 120 -0.12 -16.27 4.09
CA GLU A 120 1.32 -16.07 4.30
C GLU A 120 1.72 -14.59 4.28
N GLU A 121 1.22 -13.82 3.31
CA GLU A 121 1.50 -12.38 3.21
C GLU A 121 0.93 -11.58 4.39
N THR A 122 -0.28 -11.94 4.85
CA THR A 122 -0.90 -11.29 6.02
C THR A 122 -0.06 -11.46 7.30
N PHE A 123 0.57 -12.62 7.48
CA PHE A 123 1.40 -12.88 8.66
C PHE A 123 2.87 -12.44 8.50
N LYS A 124 3.41 -12.41 7.27
CA LYS A 124 4.77 -11.92 7.00
C LYS A 124 4.95 -10.44 7.38
N ILE A 125 3.95 -9.61 7.08
CA ILE A 125 3.93 -8.17 7.46
C ILE A 125 3.82 -7.99 8.99
N SER A 126 3.21 -8.94 9.69
CA SER A 126 3.05 -8.86 11.15
C SER A 126 4.38 -9.03 11.88
N VAL A 127 5.27 -9.89 11.36
CA VAL A 127 6.63 -10.09 11.88
C VAL A 127 7.51 -8.85 11.62
N GLU A 128 7.41 -8.23 10.43
CA GLU A 128 8.20 -7.03 10.10
C GLU A 128 7.75 -5.77 10.86
N ARG A 129 6.45 -5.65 11.20
CA ARG A 129 5.95 -4.53 12.03
C ARG A 129 6.40 -4.57 13.49
N GLU A 130 6.63 -5.75 14.07
CA GLU A 130 7.18 -5.85 15.43
C GLU A 130 8.60 -5.26 15.52
N PHE A 131 9.44 -5.47 14.49
CA PHE A 131 10.82 -4.95 14.48
C PHE A 131 10.92 -3.42 14.30
N LEU A 132 9.93 -2.77 13.72
CA LEU A 132 9.93 -1.30 13.56
C LEU A 132 9.49 -0.53 14.81
N SER A 133 8.95 -1.22 15.83
CA SER A 133 8.44 -0.60 17.06
C SER A 133 9.42 -0.64 18.23
N VAL A 134 10.52 -1.39 18.13
CA VAL A 134 11.57 -1.43 19.15
C VAL A 134 12.58 -0.31 18.86
N LYS A 135 12.50 0.80 19.61
CA LYS A 135 13.61 1.75 19.71
C LYS A 135 14.81 1.03 20.36
N ILE A 136 15.72 0.52 19.52
CA ILE A 136 17.02 0.05 19.97
C ILE A 136 17.83 1.29 20.37
N TYR A 137 17.82 1.63 21.66
CA TYR A 137 18.84 2.51 22.20
C TYR A 137 20.15 1.74 22.21
N LYS A 138 21.14 2.21 21.43
CA LYS A 138 22.52 1.75 21.56
C LYS A 138 23.02 2.22 22.92
N ASP A 139 23.01 1.33 23.90
CA ASP A 139 23.70 1.54 25.16
C ASP A 139 25.19 1.29 24.93
N SER A 140 25.95 2.36 24.76
CA SER A 140 27.40 2.35 24.73
C SER A 140 27.92 2.55 26.15
N GLY A 141 27.94 1.47 26.94
CA GLY A 141 28.53 1.40 28.27
C GLY A 141 29.29 0.09 28.43
N GLY A 142 30.61 0.18 28.63
CA GLY A 142 31.52 -0.96 28.64
C GLY A 142 31.26 -1.94 29.79
N LEU A 143 31.40 -3.23 29.48
CA LEU A 143 31.49 -4.31 30.45
C LEU A 143 32.92 -4.38 30.97
N GLU A 144 33.16 -3.91 32.20
CA GLU A 144 34.30 -4.39 32.98
C GLU A 144 34.05 -5.85 33.37
N GLN A 145 35.03 -6.70 33.06
CA GLN A 145 35.08 -8.10 33.48
C GLN A 145 35.28 -8.17 35.00
N GLY A 146 34.30 -8.76 35.69
CA GLY A 146 34.42 -9.16 37.08
C GLY A 146 33.94 -10.60 37.23
N GLU A 147 34.89 -11.48 37.53
CA GLU A 147 34.74 -12.90 37.83
C GLU A 147 33.73 -13.15 38.97
N CYS A 148 33.05 -14.30 38.97
CA CYS A 148 32.83 -15.09 40.18
C CYS A 148 32.19 -16.45 39.86
N GLU A 149 32.94 -17.49 40.19
CA GLU A 149 32.56 -18.90 40.26
C GLU A 149 31.38 -19.14 41.20
N TYR A 150 30.61 -20.20 40.94
CA TYR A 150 29.98 -20.97 42.01
C TYR A 150 30.00 -22.47 41.67
N SER A 151 30.69 -23.23 42.51
CA SER A 151 30.37 -24.63 42.85
C SER A 151 29.46 -24.64 44.07
#